data_AF-A0A7K0DFB5-F1
#
_entry.id   AF-A0A7K0DFB5-F1
#
_cell.length_a   1.000
_cell.length_b   1.000
_cell.length_c   1.000
_cell.angle_alpha   90.00
_cell.angle_beta   90.00
_cell.angle_gamma   90.00
#
_symmetry.space_group_name_H-M   'P 1'
#
loop_
_entity.id
_entity.type
_entity.pdbx_description
1 polymer ?
#
loop_
_entity_poly.entity_id
_entity_poly.type
_entity_poly.pdbx_seq_one_letter_code
_entity_poly.pdbx_strand_id
1 'polypeptide(L)'
;MQSETPLPRWFTDLLAHRRWVRRTRPFAHVYVRDVFEPRFYARLAAEYEQVRAERPQLFGKVANNYGASGVSLSELRDGPLEVFVSRAWHDLIAGVVGVTDVTGDVEGSVHHHPPDSPRGWPHSDLAPAWFGSRAPAKEAIALPDPAVDLKKGTRAAGVEARELVRAVAVLFYFGNPDWQPGDGGETGLYSAIGGPNPEPAIFVPPLNNSMIVFECTPRSWHAFAGGNTAVRNSVVMWLHQPRELAVRRWGGAGIAEW
;
A
#
# COMPACT_ATOMS: atom_id res chain seq x y z
N MET A 1 -6.12 -21.66 20.32
CA MET A 1 -7.29 -20.93 19.82
C MET A 1 -7.19 -19.52 20.39
N GLN A 2 -6.48 -18.62 19.70
CA GLN A 2 -6.35 -17.23 20.15
C GLN A 2 -7.71 -16.56 19.92
N SER A 3 -8.27 -15.94 20.96
CA SER A 3 -9.48 -15.15 20.82
C SER A 3 -9.15 -13.95 19.92
N GLU A 4 -9.69 -13.92 18.71
CA GLU A 4 -9.63 -12.72 17.87
C GLU A 4 -10.34 -11.60 18.63
N THR A 5 -9.59 -10.56 19.03
CA THR A 5 -10.20 -9.35 19.57
C THR A 5 -11.08 -8.76 18.47
N PRO A 6 -12.39 -8.55 18.71
CA PRO A 6 -13.26 -7.98 17.70
C PRO A 6 -12.78 -6.57 17.34
N LEU A 7 -12.86 -6.22 16.06
CA LEU A 7 -12.54 -4.88 15.58
C LEU A 7 -13.41 -3.83 16.30
N PRO A 8 -12.87 -2.63 16.58
CA PRO A 8 -13.63 -1.56 17.22
C PRO A 8 -14.87 -1.17 16.40
N ARG A 9 -16.00 -0.93 17.07
CA ARG A 9 -17.27 -0.59 16.41
C ARG A 9 -17.18 0.62 15.48
N TRP A 10 -16.48 1.67 15.90
CA TRP A 10 -16.29 2.88 15.09
C TRP A 10 -15.68 2.57 13.72
N PHE A 11 -14.82 1.55 13.65
CA PHE A 11 -14.12 1.15 12.44
C PHE A 11 -14.98 0.22 11.60
N THR A 12 -15.68 -0.74 12.23
CA THR A 12 -16.58 -1.63 11.49
C THR A 12 -17.72 -0.87 10.83
N ASP A 13 -18.21 0.20 11.46
CA ASP A 13 -19.26 1.08 10.91
C ASP A 13 -18.79 1.85 9.66
N LEU A 14 -17.48 1.87 9.35
CA LEU A 14 -16.94 2.47 8.13
C LEU A 14 -16.95 1.51 6.94
N LEU A 15 -17.03 0.20 7.17
CA LEU A 15 -16.86 -0.83 6.14
C LEU A 15 -18.22 -1.22 5.53
N ALA A 16 -18.30 -1.34 4.20
CA ALA A 16 -19.58 -1.63 3.53
C ALA A 16 -20.05 -3.10 3.60
N HIS A 17 -19.44 -3.90 4.49
CA HIS A 17 -19.71 -5.33 4.71
C HIS A 17 -19.91 -6.16 3.42
N ARG A 18 -19.00 -6.02 2.44
CA ARG A 18 -19.07 -6.73 1.14
C ARG A 18 -18.15 -7.95 1.05
N ARG A 19 -18.18 -8.63 -0.10
CA ARG A 19 -17.43 -9.86 -0.39
C ARG A 19 -15.96 -9.55 -0.69
N TRP A 20 -15.08 -10.07 0.16
CA TRP A 20 -13.64 -10.06 -0.06
C TRP A 20 -13.27 -11.30 -0.87
N VAL A 21 -12.78 -11.11 -2.10
CA VAL A 21 -12.52 -12.24 -3.01
C VAL A 21 -11.05 -12.60 -2.96
N ARG A 22 -10.74 -13.71 -2.28
CA ARG A 22 -9.39 -14.29 -2.30
C ARG A 22 -9.15 -15.04 -3.60
N ARG A 23 -8.06 -14.72 -4.28
CA ARG A 23 -7.55 -15.40 -5.46
C ARG A 23 -6.17 -15.98 -5.16
N THR A 24 -5.82 -17.07 -5.83
CA THR A 24 -4.54 -17.77 -5.63
C THR A 24 -3.58 -17.63 -6.80
N ARG A 25 -4.06 -17.11 -7.95
CA ARG A 25 -3.27 -16.87 -9.16
C ARG A 25 -3.40 -15.41 -9.59
N PRO A 26 -2.34 -14.78 -10.12
CA PRO A 26 -1.01 -15.35 -10.37
C PRO A 26 -0.19 -15.62 -9.09
N PHE A 27 -0.56 -14.95 -8.00
CA PHE A 27 -0.15 -15.25 -6.63
C PHE A 27 -1.34 -14.99 -5.70
N ALA A 28 -1.20 -15.32 -4.41
CA ALA A 28 -2.25 -15.10 -3.42
C ALA A 28 -2.51 -13.60 -3.22
N HIS A 29 -3.72 -13.16 -3.52
CA HIS A 29 -4.16 -11.78 -3.32
C HIS A 29 -5.65 -11.73 -3.02
N VAL A 30 -6.10 -10.62 -2.45
CA VAL A 30 -7.52 -10.35 -2.20
C VAL A 30 -7.92 -9.10 -2.98
N TYR A 31 -9.01 -9.21 -3.72
CA TYR A 31 -9.65 -8.08 -4.37
C TYR A 31 -10.98 -7.76 -3.69
N VAL A 32 -11.23 -6.48 -3.43
CA VAL A 32 -12.41 -5.99 -2.72
C VAL A 32 -13.00 -4.81 -3.47
N ARG A 33 -14.32 -4.76 -3.57
CA ARG A 33 -15.08 -3.60 -4.04
C ARG A 33 -15.96 -3.08 -2.93
N ASP A 34 -16.27 -1.79 -3.00
CA ASP A 34 -17.07 -1.07 -2.03
C ASP A 34 -16.52 -1.30 -0.61
N VAL A 35 -15.23 -1.03 -0.43
CA VAL A 35 -14.52 -1.27 0.84
C VAL A 35 -15.19 -0.48 1.97
N PHE A 36 -15.40 0.81 1.72
CA PHE A 36 -16.00 1.72 2.68
C PHE A 36 -17.47 2.01 2.35
N GLU A 37 -18.26 2.27 3.37
CA GLU A 37 -19.62 2.79 3.23
C GLU A 37 -19.60 4.08 2.39
N PRO A 38 -20.58 4.29 1.46
CA PRO A 38 -20.50 5.38 0.48
C PRO A 38 -20.33 6.78 1.08
N ARG A 39 -20.93 7.03 2.25
CA ARG A 39 -20.79 8.31 2.97
C ARG A 39 -19.37 8.54 3.47
N PHE A 40 -18.71 7.51 3.98
CA PHE A 40 -17.31 7.64 4.43
C PHE A 40 -16.37 7.73 3.23
N TYR A 41 -16.60 6.93 2.19
CA TYR A 41 -15.86 7.03 0.93
C TYR A 41 -15.91 8.44 0.32
N ALA A 42 -17.08 9.09 0.29
CA ALA A 42 -17.20 10.46 -0.20
C ALA A 42 -16.34 11.45 0.59
N ARG A 43 -16.21 11.27 1.92
CA ARG A 43 -15.34 12.09 2.76
C ARG A 43 -13.85 11.87 2.46
N LEU A 44 -13.44 10.62 2.24
CA LEU A 44 -12.08 10.28 1.82
C LEU A 44 -11.71 10.96 0.49
N ALA A 45 -12.58 10.87 -0.51
CA ALA A 45 -12.36 11.51 -1.80
C ALA A 45 -12.31 13.04 -1.68
N ALA A 46 -13.23 13.63 -0.90
CA ALA A 46 -13.27 15.08 -0.68
C ALA A 46 -12.01 15.60 0.03
N GLU A 47 -11.51 14.89 1.04
CA GLU A 47 -10.27 15.27 1.73
C GLU A 47 -9.08 15.29 0.76
N TYR A 48 -8.96 14.30 -0.10
CA TYR A 48 -7.88 14.26 -1.09
C TYR A 48 -7.93 15.42 -2.07
N GLU A 49 -9.11 15.74 -2.61
CA GLU A 49 -9.27 16.90 -3.49
C GLU A 49 -8.94 18.21 -2.76
N GLN A 50 -9.35 18.33 -1.49
CA GLN A 50 -8.98 19.47 -0.65
C GLN A 50 -7.45 19.57 -0.46
N VAL A 51 -6.78 18.47 -0.12
CA VAL A 51 -5.31 18.46 0.03
C VAL A 51 -4.62 18.87 -1.27
N ARG A 52 -5.10 18.39 -2.43
CA ARG A 52 -4.56 18.78 -3.73
C ARG A 52 -4.74 20.26 -4.04
N ALA A 53 -5.89 20.82 -3.72
CA ALA A 53 -6.21 22.21 -3.98
C ALA A 53 -5.46 23.17 -3.03
N GLU A 54 -5.44 22.86 -1.73
CA GLU A 54 -4.96 23.76 -0.69
C GLU A 54 -3.48 23.55 -0.35
N ARG A 55 -2.97 22.33 -0.55
CA ARG A 55 -1.60 21.94 -0.18
C ARG A 55 -0.85 21.22 -1.33
N PRO A 56 -0.86 21.74 -2.57
CA PRO A 56 -0.21 21.09 -3.71
C PRO A 56 1.29 20.85 -3.51
N GLN A 57 1.96 21.67 -2.70
CA GLN A 57 3.38 21.54 -2.36
C GLN A 57 3.74 20.23 -1.64
N LEU A 58 2.76 19.52 -1.05
CA LEU A 58 2.99 18.23 -0.42
C LEU A 58 3.17 17.09 -1.44
N PHE A 59 2.76 17.30 -2.69
CA PHE A 59 2.87 16.29 -3.74
C PHE A 59 4.27 16.31 -4.37
N GLY A 60 5.15 15.46 -3.84
CA GLY A 60 6.50 15.24 -4.35
C GLY A 60 6.58 14.06 -5.32
N LYS A 61 7.72 13.92 -6.01
CA LYS A 61 8.00 12.74 -6.85
C LYS A 61 8.15 11.49 -5.96
N VAL A 62 7.41 10.42 -6.25
CA VAL A 62 7.44 9.18 -5.44
C VAL A 62 8.73 8.38 -5.63
N ALA A 63 9.21 8.28 -6.88
CA ALA A 63 10.45 7.59 -7.21
C ALA A 63 11.03 8.08 -8.55
N ASN A 64 12.33 7.88 -8.74
CA ASN A 64 12.97 8.12 -10.04
C ASN A 64 12.33 7.25 -11.13
N ASN A 65 12.06 7.86 -12.29
CA ASN A 65 11.42 7.21 -13.44
C ASN A 65 10.03 6.59 -13.16
N TYR A 66 9.37 7.01 -12.08
CA TYR A 66 8.00 6.62 -11.77
C TYR A 66 7.06 7.79 -12.05
N GLY A 67 6.02 7.55 -12.85
CA GLY A 67 5.08 8.56 -13.33
C GLY A 67 4.07 9.06 -12.30
N ALA A 68 4.42 9.09 -11.01
CA ALA A 68 3.51 9.54 -9.96
C ALA A 68 4.11 10.64 -9.11
N SER A 69 3.28 11.60 -8.73
CA SER A 69 3.50 12.40 -7.54
C SER A 69 2.76 11.80 -6.36
N GLY A 70 3.16 12.13 -5.14
CA GLY A 70 2.50 11.60 -3.95
C GLY A 70 2.79 12.39 -2.69
N VAL A 71 1.95 12.15 -1.71
CA VAL A 71 2.02 12.72 -0.36
C VAL A 71 2.01 11.57 0.65
N SER A 72 2.90 11.64 1.63
CA SER A 72 2.97 10.63 2.70
C SER A 72 1.68 10.62 3.51
N LEU A 73 1.19 9.44 3.89
CA LEU A 73 0.07 9.32 4.83
C LEU A 73 0.40 9.92 6.20
N SER A 74 1.69 10.11 6.53
CA SER A 74 2.10 10.82 7.75
C SER A 74 1.63 12.27 7.78
N GLU A 75 1.49 12.90 6.62
CA GLU A 75 1.05 14.31 6.45
C GLU A 75 -0.49 14.43 6.40
N LEU A 76 -1.20 13.30 6.43
CA LEU A 76 -2.64 13.18 6.20
C LEU A 76 -3.38 12.55 7.40
N ARG A 77 -2.83 12.69 8.61
CA ARG A 77 -3.36 12.04 9.82
C ARG A 77 -4.52 12.76 10.50
N ASP A 78 -4.83 13.98 10.07
CA ASP A 78 -5.86 14.81 10.72
C ASP A 78 -7.18 14.81 9.93
N GLY A 79 -7.57 13.66 9.38
CA GLY A 79 -8.77 13.54 8.55
C GLY A 79 -9.14 12.10 8.17
N PRO A 80 -10.18 11.91 7.34
CA PRO A 80 -10.61 10.59 6.87
C PRO A 80 -9.48 9.63 6.42
N LEU A 81 -8.43 10.12 5.77
CA LEU A 81 -7.28 9.35 5.29
C LEU A 81 -6.45 8.73 6.42
N GLU A 82 -6.59 9.20 7.66
CA GLU A 82 -5.97 8.60 8.85
C GLU A 82 -6.37 7.13 9.02
N VAL A 83 -7.53 6.71 8.50
CA VAL A 83 -7.99 5.32 8.56
C VAL A 83 -6.91 4.34 8.08
N PHE A 84 -6.15 4.69 7.04
CA PHE A 84 -5.11 3.84 6.44
C PHE A 84 -3.88 3.66 7.33
N VAL A 85 -3.70 4.52 8.33
CA VAL A 85 -2.63 4.41 9.32
C VAL A 85 -3.17 4.11 10.72
N SER A 86 -4.43 3.69 10.82
CA SER A 86 -5.01 3.28 12.09
C SER A 86 -4.64 1.84 12.45
N ARG A 87 -4.60 1.54 13.76
CA ARG A 87 -4.38 0.17 14.25
C ARG A 87 -5.43 -0.81 13.76
N ALA A 88 -6.70 -0.40 13.73
CA ALA A 88 -7.81 -1.24 13.30
C ALA A 88 -7.68 -1.63 11.81
N TRP A 89 -7.26 -0.70 10.96
CA TRP A 89 -6.99 -0.98 9.55
C TRP A 89 -5.78 -1.91 9.37
N HIS A 90 -4.69 -1.65 10.10
CA HIS A 90 -3.52 -2.54 10.12
C HIS A 90 -3.92 -3.99 10.44
N ASP A 91 -4.65 -4.21 11.52
CA ASP A 91 -5.03 -5.56 11.98
C ASP A 91 -6.00 -6.25 11.02
N LEU A 92 -6.98 -5.52 10.47
CA LEU A 92 -7.87 -6.03 9.43
C LEU A 92 -7.09 -6.55 8.22
N ILE A 93 -6.18 -5.73 7.70
CA ILE A 93 -5.42 -6.04 6.49
C ILE A 93 -4.47 -7.22 6.72
N ALA A 94 -3.77 -7.26 7.86
CA ALA A 94 -2.92 -8.38 8.24
C ALA A 94 -3.72 -9.69 8.35
N GLY A 95 -4.88 -9.65 9.01
CA GLY A 95 -5.76 -10.81 9.19
C GLY A 95 -6.34 -11.34 7.88
N VAL A 96 -6.77 -10.46 6.99
CA VAL A 96 -7.34 -10.81 5.67
C VAL A 96 -6.35 -11.60 4.81
N VAL A 97 -5.09 -11.19 4.82
CA VAL A 97 -4.03 -11.87 4.06
C VAL A 97 -3.52 -13.11 4.81
N GLY A 98 -3.67 -13.13 6.14
CA GLY A 98 -3.20 -14.20 7.02
C GLY A 98 -1.73 -14.06 7.41
N VAL A 99 -1.21 -12.82 7.46
CA VAL A 99 0.17 -12.53 7.89
C VAL A 99 0.13 -12.12 9.36
N THR A 100 0.65 -12.97 10.24
CA THR A 100 0.55 -12.77 11.70
C THR A 100 1.73 -12.02 12.31
N ASP A 101 2.89 -12.04 11.64
CA ASP A 101 4.15 -11.53 12.20
C ASP A 101 4.43 -10.06 11.82
N VAL A 102 3.39 -9.23 11.84
CA VAL A 102 3.50 -7.79 11.54
C VAL A 102 3.81 -6.96 12.79
N THR A 103 4.63 -5.91 12.64
CA THR A 103 5.19 -5.15 13.78
C THR A 103 4.37 -3.95 14.23
N GLY A 104 3.28 -3.58 13.52
CA GLY A 104 2.58 -2.31 13.73
C GLY A 104 3.24 -1.10 13.05
N ASP A 105 4.39 -1.29 12.43
CA ASP A 105 5.04 -0.27 11.60
C ASP A 105 4.33 -0.20 10.22
N VAL A 106 3.87 0.99 9.86
CA VAL A 106 3.11 1.27 8.63
C VAL A 106 3.89 2.29 7.79
N GLU A 107 3.94 2.08 6.48
CA GLU A 107 4.40 3.08 5.51
C GLU A 107 3.27 3.27 4.50
N GLY A 108 3.08 4.48 3.98
CA GLY A 108 2.27 4.64 2.80
C GLY A 108 2.16 6.07 2.34
N SER A 109 1.63 6.22 1.14
CA SER A 109 1.41 7.50 0.48
C SER A 109 0.18 7.44 -0.42
N VAL A 110 -0.45 8.58 -0.62
CA VAL A 110 -1.35 8.78 -1.74
C VAL A 110 -0.51 9.01 -2.99
N HIS A 111 -0.78 8.28 -4.06
CA HIS A 111 -0.17 8.44 -5.37
C HIS A 111 -1.17 9.07 -6.33
N HIS A 112 -0.70 10.04 -7.11
CA HIS A 112 -1.40 10.69 -8.20
C HIS A 112 -0.62 10.45 -9.50
N HIS A 113 -1.23 9.73 -10.41
CA HIS A 113 -0.73 9.54 -11.77
C HIS A 113 -1.51 10.48 -12.71
N PRO A 114 -0.87 11.46 -13.37
CA PRO A 114 -1.51 12.22 -14.44
C PRO A 114 -1.84 11.31 -15.64
N PRO A 115 -2.69 11.75 -16.59
CA PRO A 115 -2.88 11.06 -17.86
C PRO A 115 -1.55 10.77 -18.56
N ASP A 116 -1.51 9.69 -19.33
CA ASP A 116 -0.35 9.22 -20.09
C ASP A 116 0.88 8.89 -19.21
N SER A 117 0.66 8.55 -17.94
CA SER A 117 1.76 8.15 -17.06
C SER A 117 2.45 6.91 -17.62
N PRO A 118 3.80 6.87 -17.62
CA PRO A 118 4.55 5.71 -18.09
C PRO A 118 4.26 4.49 -17.22
N ARG A 119 4.35 3.30 -17.83
CA ARG A 119 4.26 2.04 -17.09
C ARG A 119 5.34 1.98 -16.01
N GLY A 120 4.98 1.41 -14.86
CA GLY A 120 5.94 1.03 -13.84
C GLY A 120 6.79 -0.17 -14.27
N TRP A 121 7.75 -0.55 -13.43
CA TRP A 121 8.49 -1.79 -13.58
C TRP A 121 7.89 -2.88 -12.68
N PRO A 122 7.85 -4.15 -13.13
CA PRO A 122 7.46 -5.26 -12.27
C PRO A 122 8.38 -5.37 -11.04
N HIS A 123 7.79 -5.38 -9.85
CA HIS A 123 8.49 -5.55 -8.57
C HIS A 123 7.63 -6.37 -7.61
N SER A 124 8.24 -6.89 -6.55
CA SER A 124 7.58 -7.81 -5.61
C SER A 124 7.14 -7.16 -4.29
N ASP A 125 7.63 -5.95 -4.04
CA ASP A 125 7.54 -5.22 -2.76
C ASP A 125 8.12 -5.94 -1.53
N LEU A 126 8.79 -7.08 -1.70
CA LEU A 126 9.58 -7.67 -0.61
C LEU A 126 10.90 -6.90 -0.49
N ALA A 127 10.87 -5.73 0.15
CA ALA A 127 11.99 -4.80 0.27
C ALA A 127 12.18 -4.35 1.72
N PRO A 128 13.41 -3.95 2.13
CA PRO A 128 13.66 -3.45 3.46
C PRO A 128 13.03 -2.06 3.65
N ALA A 129 12.71 -1.72 4.88
CA ALA A 129 12.29 -0.37 5.27
C ALA A 129 12.80 -0.06 6.68
N TRP A 130 13.33 1.13 6.91
CA TRP A 130 13.98 1.49 8.18
C TRP A 130 13.12 2.48 8.98
N PHE A 131 12.82 2.11 10.22
CA PHE A 131 11.97 2.88 11.15
C PHE A 131 12.78 3.33 12.36
N GLY A 132 12.22 4.25 13.15
CA GLY A 132 12.80 4.65 14.43
C GLY A 132 13.03 3.46 15.37
N SER A 133 14.00 3.62 16.28
CA SER A 133 14.49 2.54 17.15
C SER A 133 13.42 1.90 18.04
N ARG A 134 12.40 2.68 18.43
CA ARG A 134 11.32 2.19 19.28
C ARG A 134 10.23 1.51 18.46
N ALA A 135 9.99 0.23 18.74
CA ALA A 135 8.82 -0.47 18.23
C ALA A 135 7.52 0.12 18.80
N PRO A 136 6.43 0.18 18.03
CA PRO A 136 5.15 0.65 18.54
C PRO A 136 4.63 -0.28 19.64
N ALA A 137 3.85 0.27 20.56
CA ALA A 137 3.09 -0.54 21.52
C ALA A 137 2.07 -1.41 20.77
N LYS A 138 1.61 -2.49 21.42
CA LYS A 138 0.69 -3.47 20.81
C LYS A 138 -0.58 -2.84 20.21
N GLU A 139 -1.14 -1.80 20.80
CA GLU A 139 -2.36 -1.17 20.29
C GLU A 139 -2.08 0.11 19.48
N ALA A 140 -0.81 0.37 19.18
CA ALA A 140 -0.36 1.53 18.45
C ALA A 140 0.21 1.13 17.08
N ILE A 141 0.42 2.15 16.27
CA ILE A 141 1.15 2.09 15.01
C ILE A 141 2.37 2.99 15.09
N ALA A 142 3.40 2.66 14.32
CA ALA A 142 4.55 3.53 14.08
C ALA A 142 4.57 3.90 12.59
N LEU A 143 4.95 5.15 12.32
CA LEU A 143 5.07 5.67 10.96
C LEU A 143 6.52 6.11 10.71
N PRO A 144 6.93 6.32 9.45
CA PRO A 144 8.31 6.65 9.14
C PRO A 144 8.80 7.87 9.93
N ASP A 145 10.01 7.76 10.48
CA ASP A 145 10.66 8.83 11.22
C ASP A 145 11.44 9.70 10.22
N PRO A 146 11.17 11.01 10.11
CA PRO A 146 11.90 11.88 9.18
C PRO A 146 13.41 11.96 9.44
N ALA A 147 13.88 11.53 10.62
CA ALA A 147 15.32 11.43 10.94
C ALA A 147 16.02 10.20 10.32
N VAL A 148 15.26 9.28 9.72
CA VAL A 148 15.76 8.05 9.12
C VAL A 148 15.28 7.95 7.67
N ASP A 149 16.19 7.83 6.71
CA ASP A 149 15.79 7.53 5.33
C ASP A 149 15.04 6.19 5.28
N LEU A 150 13.78 6.18 4.85
CA LEU A 150 12.98 4.96 4.95
C LEU A 150 13.53 3.79 4.11
N LYS A 151 14.22 4.08 3.00
CA LYS A 151 14.70 3.06 2.06
C LYS A 151 16.14 2.66 2.35
N LYS A 152 16.98 3.65 2.64
CA LYS A 152 18.43 3.50 2.79
C LYS A 152 18.91 3.70 4.21
N GLY A 153 18.00 4.02 5.14
CA GLY A 153 18.13 4.60 6.50
C GLY A 153 19.48 5.09 6.94
N THR A 154 20.03 5.85 6.02
CA THR A 154 20.98 6.91 6.26
C THR A 154 20.33 7.84 7.28
N ARG A 155 21.11 8.21 8.29
CA ARG A 155 20.65 8.97 9.45
C ARG A 155 21.85 9.62 10.14
N ALA A 156 21.60 10.63 10.96
CA ALA A 156 22.65 11.30 11.73
C ALA A 156 23.28 10.37 12.78
N ALA A 157 24.51 10.68 13.21
CA ALA A 157 25.17 9.96 14.28
C ALA A 157 24.34 10.01 15.58
N GLY A 158 24.21 8.87 16.26
CA GLY A 158 23.39 8.74 17.47
C GLY A 158 21.90 8.49 17.21
N VAL A 159 21.42 8.59 15.96
CA VAL A 159 20.06 8.16 15.59
C VAL A 159 20.07 6.66 15.34
N GLU A 160 19.35 5.91 16.18
CA GLU A 160 19.15 4.49 16.01
C GLU A 160 17.94 4.20 15.10
N ALA A 161 18.04 3.14 14.29
CA ALA A 161 16.96 2.70 13.42
C ALA A 161 16.84 1.17 13.45
N ARG A 162 15.62 0.68 13.26
CA ARG A 162 15.32 -0.74 13.06
C ARG A 162 15.12 -1.01 11.59
N GLU A 163 15.80 -2.02 11.08
CA GLU A 163 15.52 -2.55 9.76
C GLU A 163 14.37 -3.56 9.82
N LEU A 164 13.34 -3.30 9.02
CA LEU A 164 12.19 -4.18 8.82
C LEU A 164 12.08 -4.56 7.35
N VAL A 165 11.13 -5.43 7.03
CA VAL A 165 10.82 -5.82 5.64
C VAL A 165 9.33 -5.67 5.42
N ARG A 166 8.94 -5.13 4.27
CA ARG A 166 7.54 -5.05 3.85
C ARG A 166 6.93 -6.45 3.80
N ALA A 167 5.77 -6.61 4.42
CA ALA A 167 5.09 -7.90 4.62
C ALA A 167 3.74 -7.98 3.90
N VAL A 168 3.00 -6.87 3.86
CA VAL A 168 1.71 -6.78 3.17
C VAL A 168 1.68 -5.48 2.38
N ALA A 169 1.25 -5.54 1.12
CA ALA A 169 1.02 -4.36 0.29
C ALA A 169 -0.48 -4.16 0.07
N VAL A 170 -0.91 -2.90 0.05
CA VAL A 170 -2.28 -2.48 -0.23
C VAL A 170 -2.26 -1.41 -1.31
N LEU A 171 -3.14 -1.55 -2.29
CA LEU A 171 -3.48 -0.49 -3.24
C LEU A 171 -4.99 -0.26 -3.16
N PHE A 172 -5.39 0.91 -2.66
CA PHE A 172 -6.80 1.34 -2.58
C PHE A 172 -7.06 2.48 -3.56
N TYR A 173 -8.07 2.33 -4.40
CA TYR A 173 -8.41 3.24 -5.49
C TYR A 173 -9.56 4.17 -5.10
N PHE A 174 -9.39 5.47 -5.33
CA PHE A 174 -10.34 6.48 -4.91
C PHE A 174 -10.16 7.78 -5.71
N GLY A 175 -11.21 8.59 -5.82
CA GLY A 175 -11.13 9.87 -6.52
C GLY A 175 -10.73 9.78 -8.00
N ASN A 176 -10.96 8.64 -8.65
CA ASN A 176 -10.72 8.43 -10.07
C ASN A 176 -11.96 8.85 -10.88
N PRO A 177 -11.79 9.33 -12.12
CA PRO A 177 -12.88 9.37 -13.10
C PRO A 177 -13.47 7.98 -13.34
N ASP A 178 -14.65 7.92 -13.94
CA ASP A 178 -15.29 6.66 -14.30
C ASP A 178 -14.42 5.90 -15.30
N TRP A 179 -13.83 4.80 -14.83
CA TRP A 179 -12.93 3.97 -15.62
C TRP A 179 -13.69 2.93 -16.44
N GLN A 180 -13.25 2.71 -17.68
CA GLN A 180 -13.74 1.67 -18.58
C GLN A 180 -12.61 0.81 -19.15
N PRO A 181 -12.89 -0.43 -19.58
CA PRO A 181 -11.90 -1.25 -20.27
C PRO A 181 -11.28 -0.52 -21.46
N GLY A 182 -9.95 -0.43 -21.48
CA GLY A 182 -9.18 0.30 -22.50
C GLY A 182 -8.68 1.66 -22.05
N ASP A 183 -9.15 2.20 -20.92
CA ASP A 183 -8.66 3.47 -20.36
C ASP A 183 -7.26 3.37 -19.75
N GLY A 184 -6.70 2.17 -19.61
CA GLY A 184 -5.39 1.96 -19.02
C GLY A 184 -5.35 2.20 -17.51
N GLY A 185 -4.15 2.29 -16.95
CA GLY A 185 -3.94 2.62 -15.54
C GLY A 185 -4.25 1.50 -14.53
N GLU A 186 -4.47 0.28 -15.01
CA GLU A 186 -4.65 -0.89 -14.16
C GLU A 186 -3.38 -1.21 -13.37
N THR A 187 -3.54 -2.01 -12.31
CA THR A 187 -2.41 -2.74 -11.72
C THR A 187 -2.30 -4.10 -12.38
N GLY A 188 -1.19 -4.33 -13.08
CA GLY A 188 -0.85 -5.63 -13.65
C GLY A 188 -0.26 -6.55 -12.58
N LEU A 189 -0.74 -7.79 -12.52
CA LEU A 189 -0.22 -8.85 -11.67
C LEU A 189 0.43 -9.92 -12.55
N TYR A 190 1.67 -10.31 -12.25
CA TYR A 190 2.49 -11.17 -13.10
C TYR A 190 2.66 -12.54 -12.47
N SER A 191 2.64 -13.60 -13.29
CA SER A 191 3.01 -14.96 -12.85
C SER A 191 4.53 -15.16 -12.82
N ALA A 192 5.26 -14.47 -13.68
CA ALA A 192 6.71 -14.46 -13.77
C ALA A 192 7.21 -13.20 -14.50
N ILE A 193 8.47 -12.81 -14.25
CA ILE A 193 9.09 -11.62 -14.86
C ILE A 193 10.40 -11.91 -15.62
N GLY A 194 10.77 -13.18 -15.81
CA GLY A 194 12.07 -13.57 -16.38
C GLY A 194 12.23 -13.37 -17.90
N GLY A 195 11.19 -12.91 -18.60
CA GLY A 195 11.23 -12.65 -20.04
C GLY A 195 11.63 -11.21 -20.38
N PRO A 196 12.01 -10.91 -21.64
CA PRO A 196 12.43 -9.56 -22.05
C PRO A 196 11.30 -8.53 -21.98
N ASN A 197 10.05 -8.97 -22.15
CA ASN A 197 8.85 -8.15 -22.03
C ASN A 197 7.81 -8.96 -21.23
N PRO A 198 7.87 -8.95 -19.89
CA PRO A 198 6.90 -9.67 -19.09
C PRO A 198 5.53 -9.02 -19.24
N GLU A 199 4.51 -9.85 -19.47
CA GLU A 199 3.12 -9.43 -19.58
C GLU A 199 2.34 -9.79 -18.31
N PRO A 200 1.45 -8.93 -17.82
CA PRO A 200 0.56 -9.26 -16.71
C PRO A 200 -0.31 -10.47 -17.04
N ALA A 201 -0.44 -11.38 -16.09
CA ALA A 201 -1.42 -12.46 -16.16
C ALA A 201 -2.84 -11.96 -15.87
N ILE A 202 -2.97 -10.90 -15.06
CA ILE A 202 -4.24 -10.27 -14.68
C ILE A 202 -4.04 -8.75 -14.62
N PHE A 203 -5.03 -8.00 -15.09
CA PHE A 203 -5.14 -6.57 -14.85
C PHE A 203 -6.25 -6.29 -13.83
N VAL A 204 -5.95 -5.47 -12.83
CA VAL A 204 -6.90 -5.01 -11.82
C VAL A 204 -7.28 -3.56 -12.11
N PRO A 205 -8.55 -3.28 -12.44
CA PRO A 205 -8.97 -1.93 -12.81
C PRO A 205 -8.95 -0.98 -11.60
N PRO A 206 -8.60 0.31 -11.78
CA PRO A 206 -8.51 1.29 -10.71
C PRO A 206 -9.89 1.84 -10.30
N LEU A 207 -10.87 0.97 -10.09
CA LEU A 207 -12.24 1.36 -9.78
C LEU A 207 -12.31 2.04 -8.41
N ASN A 208 -13.04 3.14 -8.31
CA ASN A 208 -13.27 3.83 -7.04
C ASN A 208 -13.83 2.90 -5.95
N ASN A 209 -13.38 3.15 -4.72
CA ASN A 209 -13.74 2.38 -3.52
C ASN A 209 -13.41 0.89 -3.65
N SER A 210 -12.37 0.55 -4.41
CA SER A 210 -11.88 -0.81 -4.56
C SER A 210 -10.44 -0.94 -4.08
N MET A 211 -10.04 -2.16 -3.75
CA MET A 211 -8.73 -2.45 -3.20
C MET A 211 -8.20 -3.76 -3.72
N ILE A 212 -6.88 -3.80 -3.89
CA ILE A 212 -6.12 -5.05 -3.91
C ILE A 212 -5.15 -5.06 -2.73
N VAL A 213 -5.05 -6.23 -2.09
CA VAL A 213 -4.15 -6.48 -0.97
C VAL A 213 -3.50 -7.85 -1.11
N PHE A 214 -2.20 -7.95 -0.81
CA PHE A 214 -1.45 -9.20 -0.90
C PHE A 214 -0.23 -9.21 0.01
N GLU A 215 0.26 -10.42 0.30
CA GLU A 215 1.52 -10.62 0.99
C GLU A 215 2.69 -10.27 0.06
N CYS A 216 3.67 -9.51 0.58
CA CYS A 216 4.94 -9.31 -0.09
C CYS A 216 5.75 -10.61 -0.01
N THR A 217 6.04 -11.19 -1.16
CA THR A 217 6.80 -12.44 -1.32
C THR A 217 7.78 -12.27 -2.47
N PRO A 218 8.75 -13.18 -2.67
CA PRO A 218 9.61 -13.14 -3.86
C PRO A 218 8.87 -13.28 -5.20
N ARG A 219 7.55 -13.53 -5.19
CA ARG A 219 6.73 -13.79 -6.40
C ARG A 219 5.47 -12.93 -6.51
N SER A 220 5.25 -11.97 -5.62
CA SER A 220 4.13 -11.01 -5.69
C SER A 220 4.38 -9.91 -6.71
N TRP A 221 4.75 -10.31 -7.93
CA TRP A 221 5.15 -9.40 -8.99
C TRP A 221 3.98 -8.57 -9.49
N HIS A 222 4.11 -7.26 -9.41
CA HIS A 222 3.08 -6.33 -9.86
C HIS A 222 3.69 -5.04 -10.39
N ALA A 223 2.91 -4.29 -11.18
CA ALA A 223 3.28 -2.97 -11.67
C ALA A 223 2.04 -2.15 -11.99
N PHE A 224 2.20 -0.82 -12.00
CA PHE A 224 1.28 0.08 -12.67
C PHE A 224 1.41 -0.11 -14.19
N ALA A 225 0.30 -0.39 -14.88
CA ALA A 225 0.30 -0.70 -16.31
C ALA A 225 0.64 0.51 -17.21
N GLY A 226 0.46 1.74 -16.71
CA GLY A 226 0.65 2.96 -17.51
C GLY A 226 -0.47 3.19 -18.51
N GLY A 227 -0.24 4.15 -19.41
CA GLY A 227 -1.13 4.43 -20.56
C GLY A 227 -2.54 4.84 -20.16
N ASN A 228 -2.68 5.42 -18.96
CA ASN A 228 -3.97 5.84 -18.43
C ASN A 228 -4.49 7.08 -19.16
N THR A 229 -5.72 7.03 -19.67
CA THR A 229 -6.36 8.15 -20.40
C THR A 229 -6.79 9.28 -19.46
N ALA A 230 -6.98 8.99 -18.18
CA ALA A 230 -7.38 9.93 -17.16
C ALA A 230 -6.52 9.79 -15.89
N VAL A 231 -6.63 10.74 -14.95
CA VAL A 231 -5.88 10.67 -13.69
C VAL A 231 -6.19 9.36 -12.94
N ARG A 232 -5.16 8.78 -12.32
CA ARG A 232 -5.30 7.62 -11.43
C ARG A 232 -4.70 7.92 -10.07
N ASN A 233 -5.57 7.83 -9.08
CA ASN A 233 -5.32 8.10 -7.68
C ASN A 233 -5.45 6.80 -6.88
N SER A 234 -4.50 6.59 -5.97
CA SER A 234 -4.53 5.44 -5.08
C SER A 234 -3.80 5.72 -3.78
N VAL A 235 -4.28 5.17 -2.66
CA VAL A 235 -3.43 4.94 -1.50
C VAL A 235 -2.59 3.70 -1.78
N VAL A 236 -1.28 3.82 -1.60
CA VAL A 236 -0.34 2.70 -1.62
C VAL A 236 0.30 2.63 -0.25
N MET A 237 0.19 1.49 0.43
CA MET A 237 0.71 1.33 1.79
C MET A 237 1.23 -0.07 2.05
N TRP A 238 2.09 -0.18 3.05
CA TRP A 238 2.73 -1.41 3.48
C TRP A 238 2.65 -1.60 4.99
N LEU A 239 2.41 -2.86 5.38
CA LEU A 239 2.68 -3.34 6.74
C LEU A 239 4.05 -4.02 6.76
N HIS A 240 4.72 -4.03 7.90
CA HIS A 240 6.09 -4.53 8.02
C HIS A 240 6.21 -5.70 8.99
N GLN A 241 7.24 -6.52 8.79
CA GLN A 241 7.66 -7.61 9.66
C GLN A 241 9.15 -7.49 10.01
N PRO A 242 9.63 -8.16 11.08
CA PRO A 242 11.06 -8.25 11.38
C PRO A 242 11.85 -8.88 10.23
N ARG A 243 13.04 -8.34 9.93
CA ARG A 243 13.89 -8.85 8.84
C ARG A 243 14.26 -10.31 9.05
N GLU A 244 14.51 -10.74 10.28
CA GLU A 244 14.92 -12.11 10.61
C GLU A 244 13.84 -13.13 10.22
N LEU A 245 12.56 -12.74 10.30
CA LEU A 245 11.44 -13.59 9.90
C LEU A 245 11.32 -13.66 8.38
N ALA A 246 11.45 -12.53 7.69
CA ALA A 246 11.47 -12.49 6.23
C ALA A 246 12.63 -13.34 5.67
N VAL A 247 13.84 -13.21 6.23
CA VAL A 247 15.01 -14.00 5.84
C VAL A 247 14.79 -15.49 6.10
N ARG A 248 14.22 -15.86 7.25
CA ARG A 248 13.92 -17.26 7.55
C ARG A 248 12.92 -17.87 6.57
N ARG A 249 11.93 -17.11 6.14
CA ARG A 249 10.84 -17.61 5.28
C ARG A 249 11.20 -17.60 3.80
N TRP A 250 11.91 -16.56 3.34
CA TRP A 250 12.13 -16.30 1.92
C TRP A 250 13.61 -16.35 1.49
N GLY A 251 14.53 -16.41 2.43
CA GLY A 251 15.97 -16.24 2.18
C GLY A 251 16.34 -14.77 1.97
N GLY A 252 17.57 -14.41 2.37
CA GLY A 252 18.05 -13.02 2.22
C GLY A 252 18.11 -12.55 0.77
N ALA A 253 18.49 -13.43 -0.16
CA ALA A 253 18.55 -13.12 -1.59
C ALA A 253 17.17 -12.85 -2.24
N GLY A 254 16.07 -13.19 -1.56
CA GLY A 254 14.72 -12.89 -2.04
C GLY A 254 14.26 -11.47 -1.72
N ILE A 255 14.92 -10.79 -0.77
CA ILE A 255 14.61 -9.42 -0.38
C ILE A 255 15.29 -8.48 -1.37
N ALA A 256 14.51 -7.64 -2.05
CA ALA A 256 15.03 -6.67 -3.00
C ALA A 256 15.84 -5.59 -2.28
N GLU A 257 16.97 -5.20 -2.86
CA GLU A 257 17.72 -4.03 -2.43
C GLU A 257 17.27 -2.81 -3.26
N TRP A 258 17.26 -1.62 -2.63
CA TRP A 258 16.78 -0.37 -3.23
C TRP A 258 17.73 0.26 -4.26
#